data_AF-A0A6D2IUK0-F1
#
_entry.id   AF-A0A6D2IUK0-F1
#
_cell.length_a   1.000
_cell.length_b   1.000
_cell.length_c   1.000
_cell.angle_alpha   90.00
_cell.angle_beta   90.00
_cell.angle_gamma   90.00
#
_symmetry.space_group_name_H-M   'P 1'
#
loop_
_entity.id
_entity.type
_entity.pdbx_description
1 polymer ?
#
loop_
_entity_poly.entity_id
_entity_poly.type
_entity_poly.pdbx_seq_one_letter_code
_entity_poly.pdbx_strand_id
1 'polypeptide(L)'
;MHSHNYRLPQPFKDQVVVVIGSSASAVDISRDISGFAKDVHVASWSNPADTFIKQNGYTNIWMHSMYHFPFLETNGEVTVDDNCVGPLYKHVFPPALAPSLSFVGIPYKVLPFPMFELQSKWIAGVLSGRIKLPSKEDMMVETKTMKATFEGLGIPKRFTHCLGIDQFEYYDWLGSQIGCSGTEEWRKEMSLPIFMRKMKHPESYRDEWEDHHLVAQAYQDFSLYISPKR
;
A
#
# COMPACT_ATOMS: atom_id res chain seq x y z
N MET A 1 -5.37 2.35 16.13
CA MET A 1 -6.30 1.20 16.19
C MET A 1 -6.52 0.68 14.78
N HIS A 2 -6.42 -0.63 14.53
CA HIS A 2 -6.86 -1.20 13.25
C HIS A 2 -8.39 -1.39 13.26
N SER A 3 -9.04 -1.30 12.09
CA SER A 3 -10.51 -1.44 11.96
C SER A 3 -11.05 -2.74 12.56
N HIS A 4 -10.25 -3.81 12.56
CA HIS A 4 -10.60 -5.07 13.21
C HIS A 4 -10.86 -4.95 14.72
N ASN A 5 -10.27 -3.96 15.40
CA ASN A 5 -10.45 -3.74 16.84
C ASN A 5 -11.53 -2.70 17.14
N TYR A 6 -12.13 -2.11 16.10
CA TYR A 6 -13.28 -1.22 16.26
C TYR A 6 -14.51 -2.05 16.65
N ARG A 7 -15.27 -1.58 17.63
CA ARG A 7 -16.48 -2.26 18.11
C ARG A 7 -17.66 -1.31 18.25
N LEU A 8 -17.39 -0.10 18.76
CA LEU A 8 -18.41 0.84 19.18
C LEU A 8 -17.91 2.27 18.94
N PRO A 9 -18.78 3.21 18.50
CA PRO A 9 -18.41 4.59 18.24
C PRO A 9 -18.31 5.46 19.51
N GLN A 10 -18.93 5.06 20.61
CA GLN A 10 -19.02 5.84 21.85
C GLN A 10 -17.67 6.28 22.44
N PRO A 11 -16.59 5.47 22.40
CA PRO A 11 -15.26 5.91 22.86
C PRO A 11 -14.67 7.08 22.07
N PHE A 12 -15.20 7.36 20.87
CA PHE A 12 -14.75 8.46 20.01
C PHE A 12 -15.59 9.71 20.16
N LYS A 13 -16.50 9.75 21.15
CA LYS A 13 -17.34 10.92 21.40
C LYS A 13 -16.50 12.18 21.58
N ASP A 14 -16.88 13.24 20.86
CA ASP A 14 -16.22 14.55 20.86
C ASP A 14 -14.73 14.54 20.40
N GLN A 15 -14.24 13.42 19.86
CA GLN A 15 -12.88 13.31 19.32
C GLN A 15 -12.82 13.75 17.84
N VAL A 16 -11.63 14.18 17.42
CA VAL A 16 -11.27 14.28 15.99
C VAL A 16 -10.62 12.96 15.59
N VAL A 17 -11.26 12.21 14.68
CA VAL A 17 -10.84 10.86 14.31
C VAL A 17 -10.34 10.82 12.87
N VAL A 18 -9.17 10.23 12.64
CA VAL A 18 -8.66 9.97 11.30
C VAL A 18 -8.91 8.51 10.93
N VAL A 19 -9.57 8.28 9.80
CA VAL A 19 -9.79 6.96 9.19
C VAL A 19 -8.93 6.85 7.94
N ILE A 20 -8.00 5.91 7.91
CA ILE A 20 -7.11 5.69 6.77
C ILE A 20 -7.65 4.51 5.95
N GLY A 21 -7.97 4.75 4.68
CA GLY A 21 -8.41 3.74 3.72
C GLY A 21 -9.69 4.11 2.98
N SER A 22 -9.95 3.38 1.90
CA SER A 22 -11.06 3.65 0.96
C SER A 22 -11.95 2.43 0.68
N SER A 23 -11.86 1.41 1.54
CA SER A 23 -12.63 0.17 1.40
C SER A 23 -13.89 0.19 2.28
N ALA A 24 -14.77 -0.80 2.14
CA ALA A 24 -16.04 -0.91 2.86
C ALA A 24 -15.91 -0.60 4.36
N SER A 25 -14.94 -1.22 5.05
CA SER A 25 -14.72 -0.97 6.48
C SER A 25 -14.41 0.49 6.82
N ALA A 26 -13.67 1.21 5.97
CA ALA A 26 -13.40 2.63 6.21
C ALA A 26 -14.66 3.48 6.02
N VAL A 27 -15.49 3.14 5.03
CA VAL A 27 -16.77 3.80 4.78
C VAL A 27 -17.75 3.53 5.92
N ASP A 28 -17.88 2.29 6.37
CA ASP A 28 -18.84 1.92 7.41
C ASP A 28 -18.44 2.51 8.77
N ILE A 29 -17.15 2.41 9.13
CA ILE A 29 -16.64 2.97 10.39
C ILE A 29 -16.72 4.51 10.38
N SER A 30 -16.38 5.17 9.27
CA SER A 30 -16.46 6.65 9.22
C SER A 30 -17.89 7.14 9.38
N ARG A 31 -18.87 6.44 8.80
CA ARG A 31 -20.30 6.73 8.99
C ARG A 31 -20.75 6.47 10.41
N ASP A 32 -20.41 5.32 10.99
CA ASP A 32 -20.82 4.94 12.34
C ASP A 32 -20.25 5.90 13.40
N ILE A 33 -18.97 6.24 13.30
CA ILE A 33 -18.31 7.19 14.21
C ILE A 33 -18.85 8.63 14.03
N SER A 34 -19.30 9.01 12.84
CA SER A 34 -19.76 10.39 12.57
C SER A 34 -20.91 10.86 13.46
N GLY A 35 -21.72 9.94 14.00
CA GLY A 35 -22.79 10.26 14.94
C GLY A 35 -22.31 10.64 16.35
N PHE A 36 -21.04 10.42 16.68
CA PHE A 36 -20.47 10.62 18.01
C PHE A 36 -19.24 11.54 18.00
N ALA A 37 -18.38 11.41 17.00
CA ALA A 37 -17.16 12.19 16.89
C ALA A 37 -17.43 13.66 16.56
N LYS A 38 -16.51 14.53 16.98
CA LYS A 38 -16.52 15.95 16.63
C LYS A 38 -16.27 16.13 15.13
N ASP A 39 -15.22 15.51 14.61
CA ASP A 39 -14.85 15.49 13.19
C ASP A 39 -14.28 14.13 12.81
N VAL A 40 -14.55 13.67 11.59
CA VAL A 40 -14.01 12.44 11.00
C VAL A 40 -13.27 12.79 9.71
N HIS A 41 -11.99 12.49 9.65
CA HIS A 41 -11.12 12.76 8.51
C HIS A 41 -10.76 11.45 7.81
N VAL A 42 -11.26 11.24 6.59
CA VAL A 42 -11.02 10.02 5.80
C VAL A 42 -9.93 10.28 4.78
N ALA A 43 -8.74 9.71 5.01
CA ALA A 43 -7.64 9.75 4.05
C ALA A 43 -7.71 8.53 3.13
N SER A 44 -7.71 8.76 1.82
CA SER A 44 -7.97 7.71 0.83
C SER A 44 -7.03 7.78 -0.37
N TRP A 45 -6.49 6.62 -0.75
CA TRP A 45 -5.66 6.43 -1.95
C TRP A 45 -6.42 6.70 -3.26
N SER A 46 -7.76 6.60 -3.24
CA SER A 46 -8.60 6.82 -4.42
C SER A 46 -9.10 8.26 -4.57
N ASN A 47 -8.81 9.14 -3.60
CA ASN A 47 -9.17 10.54 -3.72
C ASN A 47 -8.15 11.28 -4.61
N PRO A 48 -8.54 12.33 -5.34
CA PRO A 48 -7.59 13.21 -6.02
C PRO A 48 -6.60 13.88 -5.06
N ALA A 49 -5.46 14.37 -5.57
CA ALA A 49 -4.55 15.22 -4.80
C ALA A 49 -5.26 16.48 -4.29
N ASP A 50 -4.80 17.00 -3.16
CA ASP A 50 -5.35 18.19 -2.50
C ASP A 50 -6.85 18.11 -2.18
N THR A 51 -7.42 16.89 -2.20
CA THR A 51 -8.80 16.69 -1.76
C THR A 51 -8.90 17.13 -0.31
N PHE A 52 -9.68 18.18 -0.08
CA PHE A 52 -10.17 18.58 1.23
C PHE A 52 -11.63 18.97 1.06
N ILE A 53 -12.50 17.95 0.99
CA ILE A 53 -13.92 18.15 0.72
C ILE A 53 -14.77 17.53 1.82
N LYS A 54 -15.87 18.17 2.16
CA LYS A 54 -16.88 17.60 3.05
C LYS A 54 -17.66 16.52 2.31
N GLN A 55 -17.85 15.36 2.92
CA GLN A 55 -18.66 14.29 2.32
C GLN A 55 -20.14 14.70 2.31
N ASN A 56 -20.78 14.61 1.13
CA ASN A 56 -22.19 14.94 0.97
C ASN A 56 -23.07 14.13 1.94
N GLY A 57 -24.02 14.83 2.58
CA GLY A 57 -24.93 14.25 3.56
C GLY A 57 -24.41 14.18 5.00
N TYR A 58 -23.17 14.61 5.25
CA TYR A 58 -22.56 14.63 6.58
C TYR A 58 -22.05 16.03 6.91
N THR A 59 -22.20 16.45 8.18
CA THR A 59 -21.76 17.77 8.63
C THR A 59 -20.29 17.78 9.07
N ASN A 60 -19.75 16.62 9.43
CA ASN A 60 -18.47 16.45 10.11
C ASN A 60 -17.55 15.37 9.50
N ILE A 61 -17.83 14.87 8.28
CA ILE A 61 -16.92 13.96 7.57
C ILE A 61 -16.16 14.73 6.48
N TRP A 62 -14.84 14.67 6.52
CA TRP A 62 -13.92 15.34 5.61
C TRP A 62 -13.08 14.31 4.86
N MET A 63 -13.00 14.41 3.54
CA MET A 63 -12.23 13.53 2.68
C MET A 63 -10.86 14.17 2.38
N HIS A 64 -9.80 13.37 2.45
CA HIS A 64 -8.41 13.77 2.27
C HIS A 64 -7.71 12.92 1.20
N SER A 65 -6.77 13.50 0.46
CA SER A 65 -5.77 12.75 -0.31
C SER A 65 -4.85 11.98 0.64
N MET A 66 -4.14 10.95 0.16
CA MET A 66 -3.31 10.11 1.04
C MET A 66 -1.86 10.56 1.09
N TYR A 67 -1.30 10.96 -0.05
CA TYR A 67 0.10 11.39 -0.10
C TYR A 67 0.19 12.90 0.14
N HIS A 68 0.91 13.28 1.18
CA HIS A 68 1.31 14.65 1.44
C HIS A 68 2.61 14.66 2.26
N PHE A 69 3.67 15.27 1.72
CA PHE A 69 4.99 15.31 2.35
C PHE A 69 5.44 16.77 2.55
N PRO A 70 4.80 17.53 3.47
CA PRO A 70 5.07 18.96 3.64
C PRO A 70 6.49 19.25 4.13
N PHE A 71 7.18 18.24 4.66
CA PHE A 71 8.56 18.32 5.13
C PHE A 71 9.60 18.07 4.02
N LEU A 72 9.18 17.67 2.82
CA LEU A 72 10.09 17.19 1.78
C LEU A 72 10.29 18.23 0.67
N GLU A 73 11.37 19.00 0.78
CA GLU A 73 11.77 19.99 -0.23
C GLU A 73 12.72 19.36 -1.26
N THR A 74 12.24 19.17 -2.49
CA THR A 74 13.03 18.53 -3.58
C THR A 74 13.24 19.44 -4.80
N ASN A 75 12.88 20.72 -4.69
CA ASN A 75 12.89 21.66 -5.82
C ASN A 75 12.12 21.15 -7.06
N GLY A 76 11.07 20.35 -6.84
CA GLY A 76 10.22 19.79 -7.89
C GLY A 76 10.68 18.44 -8.45
N GLU A 77 11.79 17.87 -7.99
CA GLU A 77 12.25 16.54 -8.42
C GLU A 77 11.32 15.41 -7.92
N VAL A 78 10.54 15.66 -6.87
CA VAL A 78 9.43 14.81 -6.42
C VAL A 78 8.18 15.67 -6.27
N THR A 79 7.11 15.24 -6.91
CA THR A 79 5.79 15.87 -6.85
C THR A 79 4.73 14.86 -6.44
N VAL A 80 3.63 15.36 -5.88
CA VAL A 80 2.40 14.60 -5.68
C VAL A 80 1.34 15.27 -6.55
N ASP A 81 0.85 14.55 -7.55
CA ASP A 81 -0.19 15.03 -8.48
C ASP A 81 -1.25 13.94 -8.66
N ASP A 82 -2.52 14.25 -8.42
CA ASP A 82 -3.63 13.30 -8.37
C ASP A 82 -3.27 12.00 -7.62
N ASN A 83 -2.80 12.10 -6.36
CA ASN A 83 -2.36 10.96 -5.55
C ASN A 83 -1.26 10.08 -6.19
N CYS A 84 -0.53 10.59 -7.18
CA CYS A 84 0.65 9.94 -7.76
C CYS A 84 1.92 10.64 -7.24
N VAL A 85 2.74 9.91 -6.49
CA VAL A 85 4.07 10.38 -6.07
C VAL A 85 5.05 10.08 -7.20
N GLY A 86 5.73 11.10 -7.72
CA GLY A 86 6.67 10.83 -8.80
C GLY A 86 7.51 11.99 -9.29
N PRO A 87 8.42 11.68 -10.26
CA PRO A 87 8.69 10.34 -10.81
C PRO A 87 9.38 9.40 -9.81
N LEU A 88 8.97 8.12 -9.76
CA LEU A 88 9.58 7.08 -8.92
C LEU A 88 9.89 5.82 -9.74
N TYR A 89 11.16 5.47 -9.85
CA TYR A 89 11.61 4.18 -10.35
C TYR A 89 11.16 3.08 -9.38
N LYS A 90 10.41 2.11 -9.90
CA LYS A 90 9.89 0.95 -9.15
C LYS A 90 9.16 1.35 -7.85
N HIS A 91 8.48 2.51 -7.87
CA HIS A 91 7.76 3.10 -6.73
C HIS A 91 8.62 3.44 -5.50
N VAL A 92 9.96 3.47 -5.63
CA VAL A 92 10.90 3.63 -4.51
C VAL A 92 11.84 4.81 -4.73
N PHE A 93 12.52 4.87 -5.87
CA PHE A 93 13.63 5.81 -6.08
C PHE A 93 13.25 6.95 -7.03
N PRO A 94 13.28 8.22 -6.61
CA PRO A 94 13.23 9.33 -7.53
C PRO A 94 14.52 9.37 -8.38
N PRO A 95 14.47 9.24 -9.71
CA PRO A 95 15.66 9.03 -10.54
C PRO A 95 16.74 10.11 -10.37
N ALA A 96 16.36 11.37 -10.13
CA ALA A 96 17.29 12.48 -9.97
C ALA A 96 17.98 12.53 -8.60
N LEU A 97 17.41 11.90 -7.58
CA LEU A 97 17.90 11.95 -6.19
C LEU A 97 18.34 10.57 -5.68
N ALA A 98 18.25 9.53 -6.51
CA ALA A 98 18.67 8.19 -6.14
C ALA A 98 20.21 8.11 -6.04
N PRO A 99 20.77 7.34 -5.09
CA PRO A 99 20.06 6.60 -4.03
C PRO A 99 19.85 7.41 -2.74
N SER A 100 20.22 8.70 -2.71
CA SER A 100 20.18 9.54 -1.49
C SER A 100 18.79 9.78 -0.91
N LEU A 101 17.75 9.70 -1.75
CA LEU A 101 16.34 9.71 -1.34
C LEU A 101 15.66 8.44 -1.86
N SER A 102 14.84 7.82 -1.02
CA SER A 102 14.01 6.66 -1.37
C SER A 102 12.74 6.64 -0.51
N PHE A 103 11.71 5.97 -1.01
CA PHE A 103 10.43 5.79 -0.33
C PHE A 103 10.17 4.31 -0.08
N VAL A 104 9.65 4.00 1.11
CA VAL A 104 9.12 2.66 1.44
C VAL A 104 7.62 2.79 1.62
N GLY A 105 6.87 1.88 1.01
CA GLY A 105 5.43 1.75 1.26
C GLY A 105 4.53 2.67 0.46
N ILE A 106 5.00 3.20 -0.67
CA ILE A 106 4.15 3.92 -1.62
C ILE A 106 3.05 3.00 -2.18
N PRO A 107 3.32 1.78 -2.70
CA PRO A 107 2.25 0.98 -3.28
C PRO A 107 1.12 0.61 -2.33
N TYR A 108 -0.11 0.56 -2.84
CA TYR A 108 -1.32 0.22 -2.09
C TYR A 108 -2.12 -0.89 -2.79
N LYS A 109 -3.11 -1.47 -2.08
CA LYS A 109 -3.78 -2.75 -2.44
C LYS A 109 -2.79 -3.93 -2.48
N VAL A 110 -1.90 -3.95 -1.49
CA VAL A 110 -0.77 -4.88 -1.36
C VAL A 110 -0.76 -5.56 0.01
N LEU A 111 0.01 -6.64 0.17
CA LEU A 111 0.43 -7.20 1.45
C LEU A 111 1.60 -6.36 2.00
N PRO A 112 1.38 -5.49 3.00
CA PRO A 112 2.31 -4.40 3.29
C PRO A 112 3.63 -4.87 3.91
N PHE A 113 3.62 -5.82 4.85
CA PHE A 113 4.83 -6.18 5.57
C PHE A 113 5.89 -6.85 4.68
N PRO A 114 5.57 -7.86 3.84
CA PRO A 114 6.55 -8.40 2.89
C PRO A 114 7.08 -7.32 1.93
N MET A 115 6.22 -6.42 1.45
CA MET A 115 6.64 -5.32 0.59
C MET A 115 7.64 -4.40 1.29
N PHE A 116 7.33 -3.95 2.51
CA PHE A 116 8.21 -3.06 3.27
C PHE A 116 9.57 -3.72 3.51
N GLU A 117 9.58 -5.00 3.86
CA GLU A 117 10.79 -5.76 4.06
C GLU A 117 11.64 -5.84 2.77
N LEU A 118 11.03 -6.23 1.66
CA LEU A 118 11.72 -6.37 0.37
C LEU A 118 12.25 -5.02 -0.14
N GLN A 119 11.44 -3.96 -0.10
CA GLN A 119 11.87 -2.60 -0.47
C GLN A 119 13.03 -2.13 0.41
N SER A 120 12.93 -2.33 1.73
CA SER A 120 13.97 -1.90 2.66
C SER A 120 15.28 -2.66 2.46
N LYS A 121 15.22 -3.99 2.25
CA LYS A 121 16.40 -4.80 1.94
C LYS A 121 17.05 -4.36 0.62
N TRP A 122 16.24 -4.05 -0.39
CA TRP A 122 16.73 -3.58 -1.69
C TRP A 122 17.41 -2.21 -1.55
N ILE A 123 16.77 -1.26 -0.89
CA ILE A 123 17.34 0.06 -0.59
C ILE A 123 18.67 -0.09 0.17
N ALA A 124 18.72 -0.93 1.21
CA ALA A 124 19.95 -1.16 1.97
C ALA A 124 21.07 -1.77 1.12
N GLY A 125 20.74 -2.70 0.20
CA GLY A 125 21.70 -3.26 -0.75
C GLY A 125 22.25 -2.23 -1.74
N VAL A 126 21.40 -1.29 -2.19
CA VAL A 126 21.81 -0.16 -3.03
C VAL A 126 22.72 0.81 -2.26
N LEU A 127 22.31 1.24 -1.06
CA LEU A 127 23.09 2.16 -0.22
C LEU A 127 24.44 1.58 0.19
N SER A 128 24.53 0.26 0.38
CA SER A 128 25.80 -0.42 0.69
C SER A 128 26.67 -0.68 -0.55
N GLY A 129 26.23 -0.29 -1.76
CA GLY A 129 26.92 -0.56 -3.01
C GLY A 129 26.92 -2.03 -3.46
N ARG A 130 26.17 -2.91 -2.78
CA ARG A 130 26.05 -4.34 -3.16
C ARG A 130 25.16 -4.52 -4.38
N ILE A 131 24.17 -3.65 -4.55
CA ILE A 131 23.25 -3.65 -5.68
C ILE A 131 23.47 -2.35 -6.45
N LYS A 132 23.65 -2.44 -7.76
CA LYS A 132 23.77 -1.26 -8.61
C LYS A 132 22.40 -0.89 -9.17
N LEU A 133 22.03 0.37 -9.03
CA LEU A 133 20.89 0.91 -9.77
C LEU A 133 21.27 1.12 -11.25
N PRO A 134 20.28 1.10 -12.16
CA PRO A 134 20.46 1.61 -13.52
C PRO A 134 20.87 3.08 -13.54
N SER A 135 21.23 3.61 -14.71
CA SER A 135 21.49 5.03 -14.87
C SER A 135 20.24 5.87 -14.56
N LYS A 136 20.44 7.16 -14.25
CA LYS A 136 19.33 8.11 -14.06
C LYS A 136 18.42 8.13 -15.29
N GLU A 137 19.02 8.11 -16.47
CA GLU A 137 18.35 8.12 -17.75
C GLU A 137 17.48 6.87 -17.93
N ASP A 138 18.03 5.68 -17.66
CA ASP A 138 17.28 4.42 -17.77
C ASP A 138 16.10 4.35 -16.79
N MET A 139 16.33 4.74 -15.53
CA MET A 139 15.27 4.83 -14.52
C MET A 139 14.15 5.79 -14.94
N MET A 140 14.52 6.91 -15.57
CA MET A 140 13.58 7.90 -16.07
C MET A 140 12.80 7.40 -17.29
N VAL A 141 13.47 6.70 -18.22
CA VAL A 141 12.83 6.07 -19.38
C VAL A 141 11.76 5.10 -18.91
N GLU A 142 12.08 4.19 -17.99
CA GLU A 142 11.12 3.21 -17.50
C GLU A 142 9.92 3.88 -16.81
N THR A 143 10.17 4.90 -15.98
CA THR A 143 9.10 5.64 -15.29
C THR A 143 8.18 6.36 -16.29
N LYS A 144 8.73 6.95 -17.36
CA LYS A 144 7.96 7.62 -18.41
C LYS A 144 7.17 6.61 -19.25
N THR A 145 7.76 5.47 -19.59
CA THR A 145 7.08 4.41 -20.33
C THR A 145 5.86 3.90 -19.57
N MET A 146 6.00 3.59 -18.27
CA MET A 146 4.88 3.18 -17.42
C MET A 146 3.75 4.23 -17.43
N LYS A 147 4.10 5.52 -17.23
CA LYS A 147 3.12 6.61 -17.25
C LYS A 147 2.38 6.71 -18.58
N ALA A 148 3.11 6.63 -19.70
CA ALA A 148 2.54 6.67 -21.05
C ALA A 148 1.63 5.47 -21.32
N THR A 149 1.98 4.28 -20.84
CA THR A 149 1.11 3.09 -20.92
C THR A 149 -0.19 3.31 -20.16
N PHE A 150 -0.12 3.84 -18.94
CA PHE A 150 -1.32 4.08 -18.11
C PHE A 150 -2.23 5.12 -18.75
N GLU A 151 -1.66 6.20 -19.28
CA GLU A 151 -2.39 7.23 -20.02
C GLU A 151 -3.05 6.66 -21.29
N GLY A 152 -2.33 5.85 -22.07
CA GLY A 152 -2.87 5.18 -23.26
C GLY A 152 -4.00 4.19 -22.96
N LEU A 153 -4.03 3.62 -21.76
CA LEU A 153 -5.12 2.77 -21.27
C LEU A 153 -6.24 3.55 -20.57
N GLY A 154 -6.13 4.88 -20.47
CA GLY A 154 -7.10 5.72 -19.77
C GLY A 154 -7.13 5.52 -18.25
N ILE A 155 -6.06 4.97 -17.67
CA ILE A 155 -5.94 4.73 -16.23
C ILE A 155 -5.58 6.05 -15.53
N PRO A 156 -6.41 6.54 -14.59
CA PRO A 156 -6.10 7.78 -13.85
C PRO A 156 -4.80 7.70 -13.04
N LYS A 157 -4.08 8.83 -12.93
CA LYS A 157 -2.79 8.94 -12.23
C LYS A 157 -2.82 8.41 -10.80
N ARG A 158 -3.92 8.62 -10.06
CA ARG A 158 -4.09 8.07 -8.69
C ARG A 158 -3.92 6.56 -8.56
N PHE A 159 -4.02 5.81 -9.67
CA PHE A 159 -3.81 4.36 -9.68
C PHE A 159 -2.37 3.95 -10.05
N THR A 160 -1.44 4.88 -10.29
CA THR A 160 -0.03 4.57 -10.62
C THR A 160 0.65 3.69 -9.56
N HIS A 161 0.22 3.74 -8.31
CA HIS A 161 0.77 2.94 -7.21
C HIS A 161 -0.15 1.79 -6.76
N CYS A 162 -1.22 1.50 -7.50
CA CYS A 162 -2.13 0.40 -7.21
C CYS A 162 -1.60 -0.91 -7.81
N LEU A 163 -0.92 -1.74 -7.03
CA LEU A 163 -0.37 -3.00 -7.57
C LEU A 163 -1.41 -4.12 -7.62
N GLY A 164 -2.32 -4.20 -6.65
CA GLY A 164 -3.39 -5.22 -6.69
C GLY A 164 -2.86 -6.65 -6.86
N ILE A 165 -3.21 -7.31 -7.97
CA ILE A 165 -2.75 -8.67 -8.28
C ILE A 165 -1.26 -8.70 -8.69
N ASP A 166 -0.75 -7.64 -9.30
CA ASP A 166 0.62 -7.53 -9.81
C ASP A 166 1.65 -7.34 -8.68
N GLN A 167 1.20 -7.25 -7.43
CA GLN A 167 2.06 -7.10 -6.26
C GLN A 167 3.09 -8.23 -6.16
N PHE A 168 2.74 -9.46 -6.56
CA PHE A 168 3.63 -10.61 -6.43
C PHE A 168 4.73 -10.59 -7.49
N GLU A 169 4.44 -10.13 -8.71
CA GLU A 169 5.48 -9.90 -9.72
C GLU A 169 6.47 -8.83 -9.24
N TYR A 170 5.97 -7.78 -8.61
CA TYR A 170 6.80 -6.75 -8.01
C TYR A 170 7.66 -7.29 -6.86
N TYR A 171 7.10 -8.15 -5.99
CA TYR A 171 7.84 -8.77 -4.88
C TYR A 171 8.90 -9.75 -5.37
N ASP A 172 8.57 -10.57 -6.36
CA ASP A 172 9.51 -11.51 -6.97
C ASP A 172 10.64 -10.77 -7.69
N TRP A 173 10.32 -9.65 -8.37
CA TRP A 173 11.31 -8.76 -8.92
C TRP A 173 12.25 -8.21 -7.82
N LEU A 174 11.72 -7.66 -6.73
CA LEU A 174 12.53 -7.19 -5.59
C LEU A 174 13.40 -8.32 -4.99
N GLY A 175 12.83 -9.51 -4.81
CA GLY A 175 13.52 -10.69 -4.31
C GLY A 175 14.72 -11.07 -5.19
N SER A 176 14.53 -11.04 -6.51
CA SER A 176 15.61 -11.28 -7.47
C SER A 176 16.77 -10.26 -7.34
N GLN A 177 16.48 -9.00 -7.02
CA GLN A 177 17.51 -7.97 -6.87
C GLN A 177 18.36 -8.18 -5.61
N ILE A 178 17.77 -8.68 -4.53
CA ILE A 178 18.45 -8.88 -3.24
C ILE A 178 18.98 -10.30 -3.03
N GLY A 179 18.79 -11.18 -4.01
CA GLY A 179 19.24 -12.57 -3.96
C GLY A 179 18.48 -13.44 -2.96
N CYS A 180 17.19 -13.15 -2.73
CA CYS A 180 16.32 -14.01 -1.95
C CYS A 180 15.21 -14.62 -2.82
N SER A 181 14.61 -15.70 -2.34
CA SER A 181 13.34 -16.18 -2.89
C SER A 181 12.31 -15.06 -2.83
N GLY A 182 11.49 -14.95 -3.88
CA GLY A 182 10.35 -14.05 -3.93
C GLY A 182 9.26 -14.48 -2.95
N THR A 183 8.01 -14.22 -3.31
CA THR A 183 6.87 -14.60 -2.47
C THR A 183 6.64 -16.10 -2.52
N GLU A 184 6.36 -16.73 -1.39
CA GLU A 184 6.03 -18.14 -1.29
C GLU A 184 4.74 -18.46 -2.05
N GLU A 185 4.69 -19.56 -2.79
CA GLU A 185 3.53 -19.91 -3.64
C GLU A 185 2.24 -20.06 -2.83
N TRP A 186 2.29 -20.67 -1.64
CA TRP A 186 1.12 -20.77 -0.75
C TRP A 186 0.54 -19.39 -0.42
N ARG A 187 1.38 -18.35 -0.30
CA ARG A 187 0.95 -16.99 0.01
C ARG A 187 0.30 -16.31 -1.19
N LYS A 188 0.82 -16.56 -2.40
CA LYS A 188 0.21 -16.11 -3.66
C LYS A 188 -1.17 -16.74 -3.82
N GLU A 189 -1.25 -18.07 -3.62
CA GLU A 189 -2.49 -18.85 -3.73
C GLU A 189 -3.54 -18.44 -2.69
N MET A 190 -3.15 -18.03 -1.48
CA MET A 190 -4.09 -17.52 -0.46
C MET A 190 -4.70 -16.16 -0.83
N SER A 191 -3.98 -15.30 -1.55
CA SER A 191 -4.33 -13.89 -1.70
C SER A 191 -5.66 -13.65 -2.42
N LEU A 192 -5.84 -14.25 -3.60
CA LEU A 192 -7.04 -14.07 -4.41
C LEU A 192 -8.30 -14.69 -3.76
N PRO A 193 -8.28 -15.92 -3.23
CA PRO A 193 -9.40 -16.49 -2.48
C PRO A 193 -9.82 -15.63 -1.29
N ILE A 194 -8.86 -15.12 -0.49
CA ILE A 194 -9.17 -14.24 0.65
C ILE A 194 -9.86 -12.97 0.16
N PHE A 195 -9.36 -12.35 -0.92
CA PHE A 195 -9.97 -11.15 -1.48
C PHE A 195 -11.40 -11.41 -1.98
N MET A 196 -11.61 -12.50 -2.73
CA MET A 196 -12.93 -12.90 -3.24
C MET A 196 -13.91 -13.23 -2.10
N ARG A 197 -13.44 -13.94 -1.07
CA ARG A 197 -14.21 -14.30 0.13
C ARG A 197 -14.63 -13.04 0.88
N LYS A 198 -13.70 -12.09 1.08
CA LYS A 198 -14.00 -10.79 1.69
C LYS A 198 -15.06 -10.01 0.91
N MET A 199 -15.05 -10.08 -0.42
CA MET A 199 -16.07 -9.42 -1.25
C MET A 199 -17.44 -10.10 -1.17
N LYS A 200 -17.48 -11.44 -1.16
CA LYS A 200 -18.74 -12.21 -1.15
C LYS A 200 -19.37 -12.31 0.25
N HIS A 201 -18.54 -12.45 1.27
CA HIS A 201 -18.94 -12.73 2.66
C HIS A 201 -18.21 -11.81 3.64
N PRO A 202 -18.36 -10.47 3.54
CA PRO A 202 -17.59 -9.51 4.34
C PRO A 202 -17.72 -9.68 5.86
N GLU A 203 -18.82 -10.28 6.33
CA GLU A 203 -19.08 -10.55 7.75
C GLU A 203 -18.44 -11.86 8.25
N SER A 204 -18.39 -12.92 7.45
CA SER A 204 -17.92 -14.25 7.89
C SER A 204 -16.56 -14.66 7.35
N TYR A 205 -15.96 -13.92 6.39
CA TYR A 205 -14.72 -14.35 5.71
C TYR A 205 -13.52 -14.59 6.63
N ARG A 206 -13.55 -14.06 7.86
CA ARG A 206 -12.50 -14.25 8.87
C ARG A 206 -12.65 -15.54 9.67
N ASP A 207 -13.88 -16.03 9.78
CA ASP A 207 -14.24 -17.17 10.63
C ASP A 207 -14.50 -18.44 9.78
N GLU A 208 -14.86 -18.27 8.51
CA GLU A 208 -15.20 -19.35 7.58
C GLU A 208 -14.23 -19.39 6.40
N TRP A 209 -13.36 -20.42 6.36
CA TRP A 209 -12.45 -20.63 5.23
C TRP A 209 -12.31 -22.08 4.78
N GLU A 210 -11.91 -22.28 3.52
CA GLU A 210 -11.84 -23.60 2.86
C GLU A 210 -10.39 -23.97 2.46
N ASP A 211 -9.49 -22.99 2.49
CA ASP A 211 -8.07 -23.09 2.12
C ASP A 211 -7.19 -23.62 3.26
N HIS A 212 -7.71 -24.56 4.06
CA HIS A 212 -6.97 -25.21 5.16
C HIS A 212 -5.64 -25.85 4.71
N HIS A 213 -5.59 -26.35 3.48
CA HIS A 213 -4.38 -26.93 2.90
C HIS A 213 -3.26 -25.89 2.72
N LEU A 214 -3.58 -24.65 2.33
CA LEU A 214 -2.60 -23.57 2.24
C LEU A 214 -2.08 -23.17 3.62
N VAL A 215 -2.96 -23.18 4.63
CA VAL A 215 -2.55 -22.93 6.02
C VAL A 215 -1.55 -23.98 6.49
N ALA A 216 -1.78 -25.26 6.16
CA ALA A 216 -0.83 -26.33 6.47
C ALA A 216 0.53 -26.14 5.78
N GLN A 217 0.54 -25.74 4.50
CA GLN A 217 1.78 -25.42 3.77
C GLN A 217 2.54 -24.26 4.42
N ALA A 218 1.83 -23.20 4.83
CA ALA A 218 2.42 -22.05 5.52
C ALA A 218 3.08 -22.47 6.84
N TYR A 219 2.42 -23.30 7.66
CA TYR A 219 3.01 -23.81 8.90
C TYR A 219 4.24 -24.68 8.67
N GLN A 220 4.25 -25.48 7.58
CA GLN A 220 5.40 -26.27 7.19
C GLN A 220 6.60 -25.38 6.87
N ASP A 221 6.40 -24.33 6.08
CA ASP A 221 7.43 -23.34 5.76
C ASP A 221 7.92 -22.60 7.03
N PHE A 222 7.00 -22.14 7.88
CA PHE A 222 7.36 -21.46 9.14
C PHE A 222 8.20 -22.32 10.09
N SER A 223 8.01 -23.65 10.07
CA SER A 223 8.79 -24.57 10.92
C SER A 223 10.31 -24.49 10.67
N LEU A 224 10.73 -24.06 9.46
CA LEU A 224 12.13 -23.85 9.10
C LEU A 224 12.79 -22.71 9.90
N TYR A 225 11.99 -21.77 10.41
CA TYR A 225 12.46 -20.56 11.09
C TYR A 225 12.24 -20.61 12.62
N ILE A 226 11.42 -21.55 13.11
CA ILE A 226 11.00 -21.64 14.53
C ILE A 226 11.77 -22.74 15.28
N SER A 227 12.59 -23.55 14.61
CA SER A 227 13.41 -24.57 15.30
C SER A 227 14.36 -23.91 16.33
N PRO A 228 14.40 -24.40 17.59
CA PRO A 228 15.34 -23.88 18.56
C PRO A 228 16.76 -24.13 18.05
N LYS A 229 17.55 -23.08 17.90
CA LYS A 229 19.00 -23.19 17.70
C LYS A 229 19.52 -24.09 18.82
N ARG A 230 19.97 -25.30 18.48
CA ARG A 230 20.74 -26.17 19.37
C ARG A 230 22.10 -25.53 19.65
#